data_AF-K4IFK8-F1
#
_entry.id   AF-K4IFK8-F1
#
_cell.length_a   1.000
_cell.length_b   1.000
_cell.length_c   1.000
_cell.angle_alpha   90.00
_cell.angle_beta   90.00
_cell.angle_gamma   90.00
#
_symmetry.space_group_name_H-M   'P 1'
#
loop_
_entity.id
_entity.type
_entity.pdbx_description
1 polymer ?
#
loop_
_entity_poly.entity_id
_entity_poly.type
_entity_poly.pdbx_seq_one_letter_code
_entity_poly.pdbx_strand_id
1 'polypeptide(L)'
;MESKLTIDEEGNKKWTLPNGKKHREDGPAMEWCEGAAKFWLINGKYHRENGPAVEYPNDTKLWYLNGTRYSEQEYKLEMRNIKLKKLLG
;
A
#
# COMPACT_ATOMS: atom_id res chain seq x y z
N MET A 1 -6.29 15.70 1.38
CA MET A 1 -5.46 16.10 2.53
C MET A 1 -4.11 15.48 2.33
N GLU A 2 -3.04 16.25 2.43
CA GLU A 2 -1.69 15.75 2.18
C GLU A 2 -1.11 15.04 3.41
N SER A 3 -0.25 14.06 3.17
CA SER A 3 0.49 13.36 4.22
C SER A 3 1.83 14.04 4.48
N LYS A 4 2.30 14.02 5.72
CA LYS A 4 3.63 14.48 6.12
C LYS A 4 4.62 13.32 6.13
N LEU A 5 5.80 13.52 5.53
CA LEU A 5 6.94 12.61 5.64
C LEU A 5 7.67 12.83 6.98
N THR A 6 7.95 11.73 7.68
CA THR A 6 8.90 11.65 8.79
C THR A 6 9.94 10.59 8.46
N ILE A 7 11.19 10.86 8.82
CA ILE A 7 12.32 9.95 8.73
C ILE A 7 12.90 9.81 10.13
N ASP A 8 13.14 8.59 10.60
CA ASP A 8 13.79 8.34 11.90
C ASP A 8 15.32 8.21 11.77
N GLU A 9 16.00 7.99 12.89
CA GLU A 9 17.47 7.88 12.95
C GLU A 9 18.03 6.72 12.14
N GLU A 10 17.23 5.67 11.91
CA GLU A 10 17.59 4.51 11.10
C GLU A 10 17.32 4.74 9.60
N GLY A 11 16.67 5.84 9.23
CA GLY A 11 16.30 6.15 7.85
C GLY A 11 14.97 5.57 7.40
N ASN A 12 14.16 5.02 8.31
CA ASN A 12 12.81 4.54 7.97
C ASN A 12 11.90 5.72 7.65
N LYS A 13 11.13 5.62 6.56
CA LYS A 13 10.26 6.70 6.08
C LYS A 13 8.81 6.39 6.37
N LYS A 14 8.05 7.42 6.76
CA LYS A 14 6.63 7.30 7.07
C LYS A 14 5.83 8.50 6.60
N TRP A 15 4.75 8.25 5.86
CA TRP A 15 3.79 9.27 5.40
C TRP A 15 2.53 9.21 6.26
N THR A 16 2.22 10.30 6.96
CA THR A 16 1.15 10.36 7.97
C THR A 16 0.22 11.56 7.75
N LEU A 17 -1.09 11.32 7.77
CA LEU A 17 -2.12 12.36 7.77
C LEU A 17 -2.19 13.09 9.13
N PRO A 18 -2.80 14.30 9.20
CA PRO A 18 -3.00 15.01 10.47
C PRO A 18 -3.72 14.19 11.55
N ASN A 19 -4.57 13.25 11.16
CA ASN A 19 -5.27 12.33 12.07
C ASN A 19 -4.43 11.10 12.50
N GLY A 20 -3.13 11.08 12.21
CA GLY A 20 -2.20 10.01 12.58
C GLY A 20 -2.19 8.78 11.65
N LYS A 21 -3.15 8.66 10.74
CA LYS A 21 -3.24 7.52 9.81
C LYS A 21 -2.14 7.55 8.76
N LYS A 22 -1.62 6.38 8.39
CA LYS A 22 -0.65 6.24 7.29
C LYS A 22 -1.38 6.36 5.95
N HIS A 23 -0.85 7.17 5.05
CA HIS A 23 -1.51 7.41 3.77
C HIS A 23 -0.49 7.90 2.75
N ARG A 24 -0.46 7.26 1.58
CA ARG A 24 0.23 7.78 0.39
C ARG A 24 -0.32 7.12 -0.87
N GLU A 25 -0.68 7.92 -1.87
CA GLU A 25 -1.25 7.44 -3.15
C GLU A 25 -0.17 7.00 -4.14
N ASP A 26 0.94 7.74 -4.23
CA ASP A 26 1.97 7.53 -5.27
C ASP A 26 3.12 6.61 -4.84
N GLY A 27 3.03 5.95 -3.69
CA GLY A 27 4.12 5.13 -3.16
C GLY A 27 3.82 4.49 -1.82
N PRO A 28 4.80 3.79 -1.24
CA PRO A 28 4.64 3.20 0.09
C PRO A 28 4.42 4.32 1.12
N ALA A 29 3.45 4.10 2.00
CA ALA A 29 3.21 4.97 3.15
C ALA A 29 4.19 4.67 4.30
N MET A 30 4.85 3.50 4.28
CA MET A 30 5.99 3.18 5.12
C MET A 30 7.06 2.44 4.31
N GLU A 31 8.31 2.82 4.47
CA GLU A 31 9.48 2.18 3.87
C GLU A 31 10.53 2.01 4.97
N TRP A 32 10.91 0.77 5.26
CA TRP A 32 12.03 0.51 6.16
C TRP A 32 13.35 0.82 5.46
N CYS A 33 14.36 1.19 6.24
CA CYS A 33 15.68 1.53 5.77
C CYS A 33 16.26 0.42 4.88
N GLU A 34 17.13 0.81 3.95
CA GLU A 34 17.80 -0.10 3.00
C GLU A 34 16.85 -0.96 2.15
N GLY A 35 15.58 -0.57 2.03
CA GLY A 35 14.58 -1.31 1.25
C GLY A 35 14.06 -2.57 1.95
N ALA A 36 14.25 -2.69 3.26
CA ALA A 36 13.92 -3.89 4.03
C ALA A 36 12.42 -4.24 4.08
N ALA A 37 11.50 -3.31 3.92
CA ALA A 37 10.10 -3.62 3.65
C ALA A 37 9.37 -2.37 3.15
N LYS A 38 8.35 -2.57 2.33
CA LYS A 38 7.51 -1.49 1.81
C LYS A 38 6.04 -1.81 2.06
N PHE A 39 5.31 -0.79 2.53
CA PHE A 39 3.92 -0.91 2.90
C PHE A 39 3.12 0.21 2.24
N TRP A 40 2.13 -0.17 1.42
CA TRP A 40 1.20 0.77 0.78
C TRP A 40 -0.08 0.84 1.61
N LEU A 41 -0.36 2.04 2.14
CA LEU A 41 -1.55 2.31 2.92
C LEU A 41 -2.27 3.55 2.42
N ILE A 42 -3.60 3.45 2.36
CA ILE A 42 -4.52 4.56 2.13
C ILE A 42 -5.42 4.67 3.34
N ASN A 43 -5.41 5.83 4.00
CA ASN A 43 -6.21 6.11 5.20
C ASN A 43 -6.06 5.04 6.29
N GLY A 44 -4.82 4.57 6.50
CA GLY A 44 -4.47 3.57 7.51
C GLY A 44 -4.80 2.13 7.15
N LYS A 45 -5.31 1.86 5.94
CA LYS A 45 -5.63 0.52 5.46
C LYS A 45 -4.65 0.10 4.37
N TYR A 46 -4.18 -1.14 4.40
CA TYR A 46 -3.39 -1.70 3.30
C TYR A 46 -4.18 -1.65 1.99
N HIS A 47 -3.58 -1.05 0.97
CA HIS A 47 -4.23 -0.87 -0.32
C HIS A 47 -3.17 -0.59 -1.40
N ARG A 48 -3.25 -1.30 -2.52
CA ARG A 48 -2.50 -0.96 -3.73
C ARG A 48 -3.20 -1.56 -4.96
N GLU A 49 -3.49 -0.76 -5.99
CA GLU A 49 -4.13 -1.23 -7.23
C GLU A 49 -3.14 -1.82 -8.26
N ASN A 50 -1.83 -1.54 -8.10
CA ASN A 50 -0.80 -1.86 -9.07
C ASN A 50 0.21 -2.91 -8.58
N GLY A 51 -0.15 -3.71 -7.58
CA GLY A 51 0.76 -4.70 -6.99
C GLY A 51 0.38 -5.08 -5.55
N PRO A 52 1.26 -5.82 -4.85
CA PRO A 52 1.04 -6.17 -3.45
C PRO A 52 1.11 -4.93 -2.56
N ALA A 53 0.29 -4.90 -1.51
CA ALA A 53 0.30 -3.81 -0.54
C ALA A 53 1.42 -3.94 0.50
N VAL A 54 2.07 -5.10 0.58
CA VAL A 54 3.27 -5.33 1.39
C VAL A 54 4.30 -6.09 0.58
N GLU A 55 5.54 -5.62 0.59
CA GLU A 55 6.70 -6.28 -0.02
C GLU A 55 7.81 -6.41 1.03
N TYR A 56 8.32 -7.63 1.21
CA TYR A 56 9.48 -7.96 2.04
C TYR A 56 10.69 -8.33 1.15
N PRO A 57 11.93 -8.33 1.69
CA PRO A 57 13.15 -8.57 0.92
C PRO A 57 13.33 -10.04 0.56
N ASN A 58 12.64 -10.93 1.28
CA ASN A 58 12.61 -12.37 1.01
C ASN A 58 11.55 -12.74 -0.05
N ASP A 59 11.20 -11.80 -0.92
CA ASP A 59 10.17 -11.92 -1.96
C ASP A 59 8.74 -12.20 -1.46
N THR A 60 8.50 -12.18 -0.15
CA THR A 60 7.13 -12.33 0.39
C THR A 60 6.29 -11.11 0.02
N LYS A 61 5.14 -11.38 -0.61
CA LYS A 61 4.18 -10.37 -1.09
C LYS A 61 2.81 -10.61 -0.49
N LEU A 62 2.20 -9.56 0.04
CA LEU A 62 0.83 -9.62 0.56
C LEU A 62 -0.09 -8.67 -0.19
N TRP A 63 -1.24 -9.17 -0.62
CA TRP A 63 -2.17 -8.47 -1.49
C TRP A 63 -3.36 -7.97 -0.69
N TYR A 64 -3.59 -6.65 -0.74
CA TYR A 64 -4.70 -6.02 -0.05
C TYR A 64 -5.35 -4.93 -0.91
N LEU A 65 -6.67 -4.85 -0.85
CA LEU A 65 -7.46 -3.73 -1.37
C LEU A 65 -8.36 -3.22 -0.26
N ASN A 66 -8.20 -1.94 0.10
CA ASN A 66 -9.02 -1.26 1.11
C ASN A 66 -9.10 -1.98 2.46
N GLY A 67 -8.01 -2.65 2.85
CA GLY A 67 -7.91 -3.43 4.09
C GLY A 67 -8.35 -4.89 3.98
N THR A 68 -8.96 -5.30 2.88
CA THR A 68 -9.32 -6.71 2.63
C THR A 68 -8.11 -7.46 2.09
N ARG A 69 -7.76 -8.60 2.69
CA ARG A 69 -6.67 -9.48 2.24
C ARG A 69 -7.16 -10.41 1.14
N TYR A 70 -6.31 -10.63 0.14
CA TYR A 70 -6.55 -11.55 -0.96
C TYR A 70 -5.36 -12.50 -1.12
N SER A 71 -5.59 -13.68 -1.69
CA SER A 71 -4.53 -14.37 -2.43
C SER A 71 -4.18 -13.57 -3.69
N GLU A 72 -3.03 -13.85 -4.30
CA GLU A 72 -2.64 -13.20 -5.56
C GLU A 72 -3.65 -13.46 -6.69
N GLN A 73 -4.21 -14.67 -6.76
CA GLN A 73 -5.18 -15.04 -7.80
C GLN A 73 -6.50 -14.28 -7.62
N GLU A 74 -7.05 -14.25 -6.40
CA GLU A 74 -8.27 -13.50 -6.10
C GLU A 74 -8.07 -12.00 -6.34
N TYR A 75 -6.91 -11.46 -5.97
CA TYR A 75 -6.57 -10.06 -6.25
C TYR A 75 -6.59 -9.75 -7.75
N LYS A 76 -5.96 -10.60 -8.58
CA LYS A 76 -5.93 -10.40 -10.03
C LYS A 76 -7.34 -10.42 -10.63
N LEU A 77 -8.19 -11.33 -10.17
CA LEU A 77 -9.60 -11.41 -10.58
C LEU A 77 -10.38 -10.16 -10.13
N GLU A 78 -10.21 -9.73 -8.89
CA GLU A 78 -10.89 -8.54 -8.37
C GLU A 78 -10.46 -7.27 -9.11
N MET A 79 -9.16 -7.09 -9.37
CA MET A 79 -8.66 -5.95 -10.15
C MET A 79 -9.20 -5.95 -11.59
N ARG A 80 -9.37 -7.12 -12.21
CA ARG A 80 -10.02 -7.24 -13.52
C ARG A 80 -11.48 -6.79 -13.44
N ASN A 81 -12.22 -7.23 -12.41
CA ASN A 81 -13.62 -6.86 -12.21
C ASN A 81 -13.78 -5.36 -11.95
N ILE A 82 -12.92 -4.77 -11.12
CA ILE A 82 -12.92 -3.32 -10.84
C ILE A 82 -12.67 -2.53 -12.12
N LYS A 83 -11.65 -2.91 -12.91
CA LYS A 83 -11.35 -2.24 -14.19
C LYS A 83 -12.51 -2.38 -15.18
N LEU A 84 -13.13 -3.55 -15.28
CA LEU A 84 -14.28 -3.77 -16.15
C LEU A 84 -15.48 -2.91 -15.73
N LYS A 85 -15.79 -2.84 -14.43
CA LYS A 85 -16.86 -1.98 -13.90
C LYS A 85 -16.61 -0.50 -14.18
N LYS A 86 -15.35 -0.04 -14.04
CA LYS A 86 -14.93 1.34 -14.37
C LYS A 86 -15.05 1.67 -15.87
N LEU A 87 -15.00 0.67 -16.77
CA LEU A 87 -15.12 0.85 -18.22
C LEU A 87 -16.57 0.81 -18.73
N LEU A 88 -17.46 0.12 -17.99
CA LEU A 88 -18.84 -0.12 -18.40
C LEU A 88 -19.86 0.83 -17.76
N GLY A 89 -19.43 1.66 -16.80
CA GLY A 89 -20.23 2.72 -16.19
C GLY A 89 -19.71 4.08 -16.57
#